data_AF-T1KKV7-F1
#
_entry.id   AF-T1KKV7-F1
#
_cell.length_a   1.000
_cell.length_b   1.000
_cell.length_c   1.000
_cell.angle_alpha   90.00
_cell.angle_beta   90.00
_cell.angle_gamma   90.00
#
_symmetry.space_group_name_H-M   'P 1'
#
loop_
_entity.id
_entity.type
_entity.pdbx_description
1 polymer ?
#
loop_
_entity_poly.entity_id
_entity_poly.type
_entity_poly.pdbx_seq_one_letter_code
_entity_poly.pdbx_strand_id
1 'polypeptide(L)'
;MSSAGYLMPLLTRKLKYLGKIKSTTIDNTAFKLHYKYTFNALIIACAVVTSYQFFGTPIMCLTQAKTVNPKTINNYCWVEGTFTMPKALTKITGEDVVMPGIEKKDRQDEILPHQYYQWVCFVLFLQALAFYFPHLLWKRWEKGQVRRLVADLNKALLDDGKKTKSATSLVQFLVSRKGQFNSYALGYFFCEILNFVHVLFEFYITNLFLGGNFIAYGWQAMFFDGSADEINPLTRVFPKMTKCNFNHYGSSGDVQIYDNYCLLPLNIINEKIYIAFWIWLVFLAIVSFLTIIYRLSCFYYPPARYRLLQIVSRRSRPQVVIDLVNQLTYGDWFVLYLLGQNIQQSHLADILELLSLQLEQDAFNENTENEMKAISVDSKA
;
A
#
# COMPACT_ATOMS: atom_id res chain seq x y z
N MET A 1 -48.46 -17.18 5.46
CA MET A 1 -47.42 -16.16 5.78
C MET A 1 -46.54 -16.70 6.90
N SER A 2 -45.24 -16.87 6.78
CA SER A 2 -44.35 -16.83 5.62
C SER A 2 -43.09 -17.60 6.03
N SER A 3 -42.56 -18.40 5.11
CA SER A 3 -41.41 -19.31 5.18
C SER A 3 -40.06 -18.62 5.45
N ALA A 4 -40.05 -17.46 6.10
CA ALA A 4 -38.88 -16.60 6.33
C ALA A 4 -38.07 -16.99 7.59
N GLY A 5 -38.65 -17.74 8.53
CA GLY A 5 -38.00 -18.09 9.82
C GLY A 5 -36.85 -19.09 9.72
N TYR A 6 -36.83 -19.95 8.70
CA TYR A 6 -35.78 -20.96 8.51
C TYR A 6 -34.67 -20.54 7.53
N LEU A 7 -34.89 -19.45 6.77
CA LEU A 7 -33.92 -18.97 5.78
C LEU A 7 -32.75 -18.22 6.44
N MET A 8 -33.01 -17.47 7.51
CA MET A 8 -32.00 -16.67 8.23
C MET A 8 -30.92 -17.51 8.94
N PRO A 9 -31.23 -18.62 9.63
CA PRO A 9 -30.21 -19.53 10.19
C PRO A 9 -29.38 -20.22 9.10
N LEU A 10 -29.98 -20.53 7.95
CA LEU A 10 -29.30 -21.15 6.81
C LEU A 10 -28.37 -20.17 6.07
N LEU A 11 -28.80 -18.93 5.88
CA LEU A 11 -27.99 -17.85 5.31
C LEU A 11 -26.82 -17.49 6.23
N THR A 12 -27.04 -17.35 7.53
CA THR A 12 -25.97 -17.08 8.51
C THR A 12 -24.98 -18.23 8.63
N ARG A 13 -25.44 -19.49 8.51
CA ARG A 13 -24.58 -20.67 8.50
C ARG A 13 -23.79 -20.78 7.19
N LYS A 14 -24.39 -20.50 6.01
CA LYS A 14 -23.67 -20.38 4.73
C LYS A 14 -22.67 -19.22 4.71
N LEU A 15 -23.01 -18.06 5.28
CA LEU A 15 -22.11 -16.91 5.42
C LEU A 15 -20.95 -17.21 6.38
N LYS A 16 -21.20 -17.89 7.51
CA LYS A 16 -20.14 -18.41 8.39
C LYS A 16 -19.28 -19.49 7.72
N TYR A 17 -19.86 -20.31 6.84
CA TYR A 17 -19.13 -21.33 6.09
C TYR A 17 -18.27 -20.71 4.98
N LEU A 18 -18.77 -19.67 4.30
CA LEU A 18 -18.02 -18.85 3.34
C LEU A 18 -16.88 -18.09 4.04
N GLY A 19 -17.08 -17.66 5.28
CA GLY A 19 -16.02 -17.09 6.13
C GLY A 19 -14.99 -18.10 6.67
N LYS A 20 -15.26 -19.41 6.57
CA LYS A 20 -14.33 -20.49 6.95
C LYS A 20 -13.49 -21.04 5.79
N ILE A 21 -13.77 -20.63 4.55
CA ILE A 21 -12.85 -20.89 3.45
C ILE A 21 -11.66 -19.96 3.65
N LYS A 22 -10.58 -20.48 4.24
CA LYS A 22 -9.31 -19.75 4.37
C LYS A 22 -8.97 -19.17 3.00
N SER A 23 -8.97 -17.84 2.88
CA SER A 23 -8.65 -17.19 1.62
C SER A 23 -7.24 -17.60 1.21
N THR A 24 -7.10 -18.17 0.00
CA THR A 24 -5.79 -18.52 -0.56
C THR A 24 -4.90 -17.29 -0.52
N THR A 25 -3.79 -17.40 0.19
CA THR A 25 -2.78 -16.35 0.32
C THR A 25 -1.90 -16.38 -0.91
N ILE A 26 -2.05 -15.39 -1.76
CA ILE A 26 -1.25 -15.21 -3.00
C ILE A 26 -0.23 -14.07 -2.85
N ASP A 27 -0.17 -13.48 -1.67
CA ASP A 27 0.46 -12.20 -1.36
C ASP A 27 1.22 -12.25 -0.04
N ASN A 28 2.36 -11.56 0.03
CA ASN A 28 3.16 -11.46 1.24
C ASN A 28 2.59 -10.39 2.22
N THR A 29 3.18 -10.33 3.42
CA THR A 29 2.81 -9.32 4.42
C THR A 29 3.06 -7.90 3.94
N ALA A 30 4.13 -7.67 3.16
CA ALA A 30 4.44 -6.35 2.62
C ALA A 30 3.33 -5.83 1.68
N PHE A 31 2.83 -6.65 0.75
CA PHE A 31 1.68 -6.31 -0.09
C PHE A 31 0.47 -5.92 0.76
N LYS A 32 0.15 -6.69 1.80
CA LYS A 32 -0.97 -6.39 2.70
C LYS A 32 -0.80 -5.04 3.39
N LEU A 33 0.42 -4.66 3.77
CA LEU A 33 0.70 -3.33 4.31
C LEU A 33 0.28 -2.23 3.31
N HIS A 34 0.62 -2.36 2.04
CA HIS A 34 0.23 -1.42 0.98
C HIS A 34 -1.28 -1.40 0.71
N TYR A 35 -1.83 -2.47 0.12
CA TYR A 35 -3.17 -2.43 -0.47
C TYR A 35 -4.28 -2.59 0.57
N LYS A 36 -3.99 -3.13 1.76
CA LYS A 36 -5.00 -3.40 2.80
C LYS A 36 -4.89 -2.41 3.94
N TYR A 37 -3.72 -2.22 4.53
CA TYR A 37 -3.59 -1.35 5.69
C TYR A 37 -3.52 0.13 5.28
N THR A 38 -2.60 0.51 4.38
CA THR A 38 -2.48 1.90 3.90
C THR A 38 -3.73 2.38 3.18
N PHE A 39 -4.29 1.57 2.27
CA PHE A 39 -5.55 1.88 1.60
C PHE A 39 -6.66 2.24 2.60
N ASN A 40 -6.93 1.37 3.58
CA ASN A 40 -8.00 1.61 4.54
C ASN A 40 -7.69 2.81 5.45
N ALA A 41 -6.44 3.00 5.86
CA ALA A 41 -6.03 4.15 6.66
C ALA A 41 -6.28 5.47 5.92
N LEU A 42 -5.93 5.54 4.63
CA LEU A 42 -6.15 6.71 3.79
C LEU A 42 -7.64 6.96 3.51
N ILE A 43 -8.44 5.92 3.29
CA ILE A 43 -9.90 6.05 3.15
C ILE A 43 -10.52 6.59 4.44
N ILE A 44 -10.09 6.10 5.61
CA ILE A 44 -10.55 6.62 6.91
C ILE A 44 -10.14 8.09 7.07
N ALA A 45 -8.89 8.44 6.79
CA ALA A 45 -8.39 9.81 6.84
C ALA A 45 -9.20 10.74 5.91
N CYS A 46 -9.45 10.31 4.67
CA CYS A 46 -10.29 11.01 3.72
C CYS A 46 -11.71 11.22 4.27
N ALA A 47 -12.33 10.19 4.85
CA ALA A 47 -13.66 10.29 5.44
C ALA A 47 -13.71 11.28 6.62
N VAL A 48 -12.69 11.28 7.48
CA VAL A 48 -12.59 12.22 8.61
C VAL A 48 -12.48 13.67 8.11
N VAL A 49 -11.57 13.93 7.18
CA VAL A 49 -11.37 15.28 6.58
C VAL A 49 -12.65 15.74 5.90
N THR A 50 -13.27 14.89 5.09
CA THR A 50 -14.52 15.18 4.37
C THR A 50 -15.65 15.48 5.35
N SER A 51 -15.80 14.67 6.40
CA SER A 51 -16.83 14.88 7.42
C SER A 51 -16.67 16.25 8.08
N TYR A 52 -15.44 16.64 8.43
CA TYR A 52 -15.20 17.95 9.04
C TYR A 52 -15.40 19.11 8.05
N GLN A 53 -15.06 18.91 6.78
CA GLN A 53 -15.23 19.92 5.73
C GLN A 53 -16.70 20.23 5.43
N PHE A 54 -17.58 19.22 5.46
CA PHE A 54 -19.01 19.40 5.14
C PHE A 54 -19.91 19.66 6.35
N PHE A 55 -19.64 19.00 7.48
CA PHE A 55 -20.48 19.12 8.69
C PHE A 55 -19.87 20.00 9.78
N GLY A 56 -18.57 20.25 9.73
CA GLY A 56 -17.86 21.11 10.66
C GLY A 56 -17.76 22.57 10.19
N THR A 57 -16.96 23.35 10.90
CA THR A 57 -16.59 24.72 10.55
C THR A 57 -15.13 24.74 10.11
N PRO A 58 -14.84 24.53 8.82
CA PRO A 58 -13.47 24.33 8.35
C PRO A 58 -12.62 25.60 8.46
N ILE A 59 -13.26 26.78 8.45
CA ILE A 59 -12.65 28.09 8.67
C ILE A 59 -13.56 28.98 9.51
N MET A 60 -12.96 29.78 10.39
CA MET A 60 -13.66 30.78 11.20
C MET A 60 -12.89 32.10 11.16
N CYS A 61 -13.41 33.08 10.43
CA CYS A 61 -12.79 34.40 10.31
C CYS A 61 -13.35 35.39 11.33
N LEU A 62 -12.44 36.13 11.95
CA LEU A 62 -12.74 37.21 12.87
C LEU A 62 -12.64 38.52 12.10
N THR A 63 -13.74 39.28 12.07
CA THR A 63 -13.85 40.53 11.33
C THR A 63 -14.26 41.67 12.25
N GLN A 64 -13.79 42.88 11.93
CA GLN A 64 -14.26 44.12 12.55
C GLN A 64 -15.48 44.71 11.82
N ALA A 65 -15.80 44.22 10.61
CA ALA A 65 -16.95 44.68 9.82
C ALA A 65 -18.27 44.18 10.42
N LYS A 66 -19.01 45.06 11.09
CA LYS A 66 -20.36 44.75 11.62
C LYS A 66 -21.44 44.69 10.53
N THR A 67 -21.16 45.22 9.35
CA THR A 67 -22.12 45.39 8.24
C THR A 67 -22.23 44.15 7.35
N VAL A 68 -21.26 43.24 7.39
CA VAL A 68 -21.20 42.06 6.52
C VAL A 68 -21.49 40.81 7.35
N ASN A 69 -22.30 39.91 6.79
CA ASN A 69 -22.59 38.63 7.44
C ASN A 69 -21.29 37.81 7.59
N PRO A 70 -20.90 37.39 8.81
CA PRO A 70 -19.70 36.58 9.04
C PRO A 70 -19.64 35.29 8.19
N LYS A 71 -20.79 34.68 7.89
CA LYS A 71 -20.84 33.50 7.00
C LYS A 71 -20.39 33.81 5.58
N THR A 72 -20.66 35.03 5.09
CA THR A 72 -20.21 35.45 3.75
C THR A 72 -18.70 35.58 3.70
N ILE A 73 -18.09 36.18 4.73
CA ILE A 73 -16.64 36.29 4.85
C ILE A 73 -16.01 34.90 4.96
N ASN A 74 -16.54 34.02 5.81
CA ASN A 74 -16.05 32.66 5.95
C ASN A 74 -16.09 31.90 4.61
N ASN A 75 -17.19 31.97 3.88
CA ASN A 75 -17.33 31.31 2.58
C ASN A 75 -16.39 31.91 1.52
N TYR A 76 -16.27 33.23 1.48
CA TYR A 76 -15.34 33.91 0.57
C TYR A 76 -13.90 33.50 0.86
N CYS A 77 -13.45 33.60 2.11
CA CYS A 77 -12.09 33.24 2.51
C CYS A 77 -11.80 31.75 2.36
N TRP A 78 -12.82 30.90 2.52
CA TRP A 78 -12.71 29.48 2.21
C TRP A 78 -12.42 29.27 0.73
N VAL A 79 -13.14 29.94 -0.18
CA VAL A 79 -13.05 29.75 -1.64
C VAL A 79 -11.82 30.41 -2.26
N GLU A 80 -11.61 31.70 -1.96
CA GLU A 80 -10.46 32.49 -2.46
C GLU A 80 -9.13 32.07 -1.82
N GLY A 81 -9.20 31.40 -0.67
CA GLY A 81 -8.03 30.96 0.07
C GLY A 81 -7.51 32.01 1.05
N THR A 82 -6.48 31.60 1.78
CA THR A 82 -5.87 32.41 2.84
C THR A 82 -4.36 32.44 2.68
N PHE A 83 -3.66 33.30 3.41
CA PHE A 83 -2.20 33.39 3.33
C PHE A 83 -1.58 33.69 4.70
N THR A 84 -0.29 33.39 4.84
CA THR A 84 0.52 33.82 6.00
C THR A 84 1.67 34.70 5.53
N MET A 85 2.18 35.55 6.42
CA MET A 85 3.33 36.41 6.18
C MET A 85 4.61 35.67 6.63
N PRO A 86 5.53 35.26 5.73
CA PRO A 86 6.74 34.52 6.11
C PRO A 86 7.60 35.27 7.14
N LYS A 87 7.73 36.59 7.00
CA LYS A 87 8.46 37.46 7.93
C LYS A 87 7.94 37.46 9.36
N ALA A 88 6.70 37.01 9.56
CA ALA A 88 6.05 36.96 10.86
C ALA A 88 6.06 35.55 11.49
N LEU A 89 6.65 34.55 10.82
CA LEU A 89 6.70 33.17 11.33
C LEU A 89 7.77 32.96 12.41
N THR A 90 8.83 33.77 12.42
CA THR A 90 9.95 33.72 13.39
C THR A 90 9.81 34.74 14.52
N LYS A 91 8.78 35.59 14.49
CA LYS A 91 8.58 36.66 15.47
C LYS A 91 8.03 36.12 16.79
N ILE A 92 8.39 36.75 17.91
CA ILE A 92 7.98 36.30 19.24
C ILE A 92 6.48 36.54 19.42
N THR A 93 5.74 35.47 19.72
CA THR A 93 4.30 35.52 19.93
C THR A 93 3.98 36.20 21.26
N GLY A 94 3.08 37.20 21.24
CA GLY A 94 2.68 37.96 22.42
C GLY A 94 3.50 39.25 22.64
N GLU A 95 4.65 39.39 21.99
CA GLU A 95 5.46 40.61 21.99
C GLU A 95 5.41 41.31 20.62
N ASP A 96 5.96 40.65 19.59
CA ASP A 96 6.09 41.23 18.25
C ASP A 96 4.86 40.99 17.37
N VAL A 97 4.23 39.82 17.55
CA VAL A 97 3.06 39.40 16.76
C VAL A 97 2.03 38.74 17.66
N VAL A 98 0.75 38.91 17.33
CA VAL A 98 -0.33 38.23 18.06
C VAL A 98 -0.16 36.72 17.95
N MET A 99 0.15 36.22 16.74
CA MET A 99 0.35 34.79 16.43
C MET A 99 1.29 34.65 15.21
N PRO A 100 2.02 33.53 15.07
CA PRO A 100 2.98 33.34 13.97
C PRO A 100 2.32 33.46 12.59
N GLY A 101 2.95 34.19 11.69
CA GLY A 101 2.48 34.38 10.31
C GLY A 101 1.39 35.45 10.15
N ILE A 102 0.97 36.12 11.23
CA ILE A 102 -0.02 37.20 11.20
C ILE A 102 0.66 38.54 11.45
N GLU A 103 0.80 39.33 10.40
CA GLU A 103 1.31 40.71 10.50
C GLU A 103 0.62 41.60 9.45
N LYS A 104 0.69 42.93 9.64
CA LYS A 104 0.27 43.89 8.63
C LYS A 104 1.02 43.62 7.31
N LYS A 105 0.27 43.58 6.22
CA LYS A 105 0.82 43.41 4.88
C LYS A 105 1.22 44.77 4.31
N ASP A 106 2.49 44.93 3.99
CA ASP A 106 3.02 46.04 3.20
C ASP A 106 3.12 45.64 1.71
N ARG A 107 3.22 46.62 0.80
CA ARG A 107 3.17 46.38 -0.66
C ARG A 107 4.31 45.51 -1.19
N GLN A 108 5.44 45.48 -0.50
CA GLN A 108 6.64 44.75 -0.92
C GLN A 108 6.78 43.38 -0.23
N ASP A 109 5.87 43.03 0.67
CA ASP A 109 5.98 41.78 1.41
C ASP A 109 5.57 40.56 0.58
N GLU A 110 6.36 39.50 0.70
CA GLU A 110 5.99 38.18 0.21
C GLU A 110 4.84 37.59 1.03
N ILE A 111 3.96 36.85 0.35
CA ILE A 111 2.86 36.11 0.98
C ILE A 111 3.04 34.62 0.70
N LEU A 112 2.73 33.79 1.69
CA LEU A 112 2.66 32.34 1.54
C LEU A 112 1.19 31.93 1.42
N PRO A 113 0.68 31.60 0.21
CA PRO A 113 -0.71 31.24 0.00
C PRO A 113 -1.00 29.81 0.48
N HIS A 114 -2.18 29.64 1.07
CA HIS A 114 -2.72 28.38 1.60
C HIS A 114 -4.09 28.13 0.98
N GLN A 115 -4.12 27.32 -0.08
CA GLN A 115 -5.33 26.86 -0.78
C GLN A 115 -5.40 25.33 -0.90
N TYR A 116 -4.34 24.60 -0.51
CA TYR A 116 -4.27 23.15 -0.67
C TYR A 116 -5.29 22.40 0.20
N TYR A 117 -5.73 22.97 1.33
CA TYR A 117 -6.60 22.30 2.31
C TYR A 117 -7.96 21.89 1.73
N GLN A 118 -8.45 22.59 0.70
CA GLN A 118 -9.67 22.24 -0.02
C GLN A 118 -9.54 20.93 -0.80
N TRP A 119 -8.32 20.61 -1.24
CA TRP A 119 -8.00 19.49 -2.11
C TRP A 119 -7.54 18.24 -1.37
N VAL A 120 -7.22 18.36 -0.06
CA VAL A 120 -6.68 17.27 0.76
C VAL A 120 -7.55 16.02 0.71
N CYS A 121 -8.88 16.14 0.78
CA CYS A 121 -9.78 14.99 0.73
C CYS A 121 -9.67 14.22 -0.61
N PHE A 122 -9.66 14.94 -1.74
CA PHE A 122 -9.51 14.34 -3.06
C PHE A 122 -8.14 13.69 -3.25
N VAL A 123 -7.09 14.36 -2.77
CA VAL A 123 -5.71 13.83 -2.83
C VAL A 123 -5.61 12.55 -2.01
N LEU A 124 -6.06 12.53 -0.75
CA LEU A 124 -6.06 11.33 0.10
C LEU A 124 -6.83 10.16 -0.54
N PHE A 125 -7.97 10.44 -1.19
CA PHE A 125 -8.73 9.42 -1.90
C PHE A 125 -7.97 8.84 -3.10
N LEU A 126 -7.38 9.69 -3.94
CA LEU A 126 -6.57 9.25 -5.09
C LEU A 126 -5.33 8.47 -4.65
N GLN A 127 -4.65 8.92 -3.59
CA GLN A 127 -3.53 8.22 -2.97
C GLN A 127 -3.95 6.83 -2.47
N ALA A 128 -5.11 6.72 -1.83
CA ALA A 128 -5.64 5.41 -1.41
C ALA A 128 -5.79 4.46 -2.61
N LEU A 129 -6.44 4.90 -3.69
CA LEU A 129 -6.60 4.11 -4.90
C LEU A 129 -5.24 3.71 -5.51
N ALA A 130 -4.27 4.61 -5.50
CA ALA A 130 -2.92 4.36 -6.00
C ALA A 130 -2.22 3.25 -5.21
N PHE A 131 -2.33 3.21 -3.87
CA PHE A 131 -1.82 2.11 -3.04
C PHE A 131 -2.49 0.76 -3.31
N TYR A 132 -3.72 0.75 -3.81
CA TYR A 132 -4.41 -0.49 -4.19
C TYR A 132 -3.97 -1.02 -5.57
N PHE A 133 -3.44 -0.15 -6.44
CA PHE A 133 -3.16 -0.45 -7.83
C PHE A 133 -2.18 -1.62 -8.05
N PRO A 134 -1.01 -1.69 -7.36
CA PRO A 134 -0.07 -2.81 -7.57
C PRO A 134 -0.69 -4.18 -7.25
N HIS A 135 -1.55 -4.24 -6.23
CA HIS A 135 -2.27 -5.47 -5.89
C HIS A 135 -3.31 -5.84 -6.95
N LEU A 136 -4.03 -4.86 -7.49
CA LEU A 136 -4.99 -5.08 -8.57
C LEU A 136 -4.27 -5.63 -9.82
N LEU A 137 -3.09 -5.11 -10.14
CA LEU A 137 -2.26 -5.58 -11.24
C LEU A 137 -1.83 -7.03 -11.02
N TRP A 138 -1.27 -7.35 -9.84
CA TRP A 138 -0.88 -8.72 -9.49
C TRP A 138 -2.06 -9.70 -9.60
N LYS A 139 -3.21 -9.34 -9.04
CA LYS A 139 -4.42 -10.18 -9.08
C LYS A 139 -4.90 -10.46 -10.51
N ARG A 140 -4.75 -9.50 -11.42
CA ARG A 140 -5.06 -9.69 -12.85
C ARG A 140 -4.07 -10.63 -13.54
N TRP A 141 -2.78 -10.54 -13.18
CA TRP A 141 -1.74 -11.42 -13.73
C TRP A 141 -1.80 -12.85 -13.19
N GLU A 142 -2.12 -13.04 -11.90
CA GLU A 142 -2.22 -14.36 -11.25
C GLU A 142 -3.38 -15.23 -11.81
N LYS A 143 -4.43 -14.60 -12.37
CA LYS A 143 -5.58 -15.26 -13.03
C LYS A 143 -6.29 -16.36 -12.19
N GLY A 144 -6.12 -16.36 -10.87
CA GLY A 144 -6.65 -17.36 -9.96
C GLY A 144 -5.94 -18.72 -10.04
N GLN A 145 -4.76 -18.81 -10.63
CA GLN A 145 -4.06 -20.07 -10.84
C GLN A 145 -3.76 -20.81 -9.53
N VAL A 146 -3.19 -20.14 -8.52
CA VAL A 146 -2.86 -20.77 -7.23
C VAL A 146 -4.13 -21.15 -6.49
N ARG A 147 -5.16 -20.29 -6.56
CA ARG A 147 -6.46 -20.57 -5.95
C ARG A 147 -7.11 -21.84 -6.53
N ARG A 148 -7.02 -22.07 -7.84
CA ARG A 148 -7.54 -23.29 -8.48
C ARG A 148 -6.78 -24.53 -8.01
N LEU A 149 -5.44 -24.49 -8.06
CA LEU A 149 -4.60 -25.60 -7.61
C LEU A 149 -4.87 -25.98 -6.14
N VAL A 150 -4.94 -24.99 -5.25
CA VAL A 150 -5.22 -25.22 -3.82
C VAL A 150 -6.64 -25.73 -3.60
N ALA A 151 -7.64 -25.26 -4.38
CA ALA A 151 -9.02 -25.70 -4.24
C ALA A 151 -9.21 -27.16 -4.68
N ASP A 152 -8.61 -27.55 -5.82
CA ASP A 152 -8.67 -28.92 -6.33
C ASP A 152 -8.02 -29.90 -5.36
N LEU A 153 -6.87 -29.51 -4.77
CA LEU A 153 -6.20 -30.28 -3.74
C LEU A 153 -7.04 -30.41 -2.46
N ASN A 154 -7.54 -29.31 -1.91
CA ASN A 154 -8.35 -29.34 -0.69
C ASN A 154 -9.63 -30.18 -0.88
N LYS A 155 -10.23 -30.18 -2.07
CA LYS A 155 -11.39 -31.02 -2.39
C LYS A 155 -11.02 -32.50 -2.41
N ALA A 156 -9.85 -32.84 -2.94
CA ALA A 156 -9.37 -34.22 -2.95
C ALA A 156 -8.95 -34.73 -1.56
N LEU A 157 -8.56 -33.84 -0.64
CA LEU A 157 -8.26 -34.19 0.75
C LEU A 157 -9.50 -34.63 1.56
N LEU A 158 -10.71 -34.30 1.10
CA LEU A 158 -11.95 -34.70 1.78
C LEU A 158 -12.41 -36.12 1.40
N ASP A 159 -11.73 -36.77 0.45
CA ASP A 159 -12.09 -38.08 -0.09
C ASP A 159 -10.82 -38.95 -0.19
N ASP A 160 -10.60 -39.84 0.78
CA ASP A 160 -9.38 -40.65 0.91
C ASP A 160 -9.07 -41.48 -0.36
N GLY A 161 -10.10 -41.90 -1.11
CA GLY A 161 -9.93 -42.61 -2.38
C GLY A 161 -9.46 -41.73 -3.56
N LYS A 162 -9.59 -40.41 -3.44
CA LYS A 162 -9.18 -39.42 -4.47
C LYS A 162 -7.90 -38.67 -4.11
N LYS A 163 -7.42 -38.76 -2.86
CA LYS A 163 -6.21 -38.09 -2.37
C LYS A 163 -5.01 -38.35 -3.29
N THR A 164 -4.69 -39.62 -3.55
CA THR A 164 -3.53 -40.00 -4.39
C THR A 164 -3.70 -39.52 -5.83
N LYS A 165 -4.89 -39.68 -6.42
CA LYS A 165 -5.17 -39.25 -7.80
C LYS A 165 -4.98 -37.75 -7.99
N SER A 166 -5.40 -36.94 -7.01
CA SER A 166 -5.23 -35.48 -7.07
C SER A 166 -3.80 -35.03 -6.84
N ALA A 167 -3.06 -35.70 -5.96
CA ALA A 167 -1.64 -35.42 -5.76
C ALA A 167 -0.85 -35.73 -7.04
N THR A 168 -1.09 -36.88 -7.68
CA THR A 168 -0.49 -37.25 -8.96
C THR A 168 -0.87 -36.27 -10.07
N SER A 169 -2.14 -35.85 -10.15
CA SER A 169 -2.59 -34.86 -11.14
C SER A 169 -1.90 -33.50 -10.97
N LEU A 170 -1.66 -33.07 -9.74
CA LEU A 170 -0.91 -31.85 -9.45
C LEU A 170 0.56 -31.99 -9.86
N VAL A 171 1.21 -33.09 -9.47
CA VAL A 171 2.60 -33.36 -9.82
C VAL A 171 2.76 -33.39 -11.34
N GLN A 172 1.87 -34.08 -12.05
CA GLN A 172 1.86 -34.10 -13.51
C GLN A 172 1.69 -32.70 -14.11
N PHE A 173 0.83 -31.86 -13.53
CA PHE A 173 0.68 -30.47 -13.94
C PHE A 173 1.96 -29.65 -13.71
N LEU A 174 2.62 -29.81 -12.56
CA LEU A 174 3.86 -29.11 -12.22
C LEU A 174 5.01 -29.53 -13.15
N VAL A 175 5.14 -30.83 -13.43
CA VAL A 175 6.14 -31.38 -14.36
C VAL A 175 5.87 -30.89 -15.79
N SER A 176 4.61 -30.99 -16.26
CA SER A 176 4.22 -30.55 -17.62
C SER A 176 4.48 -29.06 -17.88
N ARG A 177 4.54 -28.25 -16.82
CA ARG A 177 4.79 -26.79 -16.89
C ARG A 177 6.13 -26.37 -16.30
N LYS A 178 7.05 -27.30 -16.05
CA LYS A 178 8.39 -27.02 -15.55
C LYS A 178 9.06 -25.95 -16.42
N GLY A 179 9.63 -24.93 -15.79
CA GLY A 179 10.29 -23.80 -16.46
C GLY A 179 9.36 -22.69 -16.97
N GLN A 180 8.05 -22.93 -17.09
CA GLN A 180 7.09 -21.92 -17.56
C GLN A 180 6.62 -20.96 -16.45
N PHE A 181 6.91 -21.28 -15.18
CA PHE A 181 6.51 -20.45 -14.04
C PHE A 181 7.42 -19.23 -13.82
N ASN A 182 8.49 -19.06 -14.61
CA ASN A 182 9.39 -17.91 -14.49
C ASN A 182 8.68 -16.58 -14.76
N SER A 183 7.81 -16.52 -15.77
CA SER A 183 7.01 -15.32 -16.07
C SER A 183 6.06 -14.96 -14.93
N TYR A 184 5.53 -15.97 -14.23
CA TYR A 184 4.68 -15.77 -13.05
C TYR A 184 5.48 -15.15 -11.90
N ALA A 185 6.66 -15.68 -11.59
CA ALA A 185 7.54 -15.16 -10.55
C ALA A 185 8.09 -13.76 -10.88
N LEU A 186 8.40 -13.49 -12.15
CA LEU A 186 8.81 -12.17 -12.63
C LEU A 186 7.68 -11.14 -12.47
N GLY A 187 6.44 -11.49 -12.82
CA GLY A 187 5.28 -10.62 -12.62
C GLY A 187 5.06 -10.29 -11.14
N TYR A 188 5.28 -11.25 -10.25
CA TYR A 188 5.20 -11.04 -8.80
C TYR A 188 6.28 -10.08 -8.32
N PHE A 189 7.54 -10.32 -8.71
CA PHE A 189 8.67 -9.48 -8.32
C PHE A 189 8.55 -8.06 -8.87
N PHE A 190 8.06 -7.91 -10.11
CA PHE A 190 7.75 -6.60 -10.68
C PHE A 190 6.75 -5.83 -9.80
N CYS A 191 5.71 -6.48 -9.29
CA CYS A 191 4.76 -5.83 -8.39
C CYS A 191 5.37 -5.47 -7.02
N GLU A 192 6.36 -6.24 -6.52
CA GLU A 192 7.14 -5.86 -5.32
C GLU A 192 7.97 -4.61 -5.56
N ILE A 193 8.65 -4.51 -6.71
CA ILE A 193 9.40 -3.30 -7.12
C ILE A 193 8.44 -2.12 -7.29
N LEU A 194 7.31 -2.34 -7.95
CA LEU A 194 6.29 -1.31 -8.17
C LEU A 194 5.78 -0.74 -6.84
N ASN A 195 5.58 -1.55 -5.81
CA ASN A 195 5.20 -1.05 -4.47
C ASN A 195 6.28 -0.13 -3.87
N PHE A 196 7.56 -0.48 -4.02
CA PHE A 196 8.65 0.36 -3.51
C PHE A 196 8.75 1.69 -4.26
N VAL A 197 8.72 1.63 -5.60
CA VAL A 197 8.71 2.82 -6.46
C VAL A 197 7.48 3.69 -6.17
N HIS A 198 6.33 3.07 -5.93
CA HIS A 198 5.11 3.78 -5.56
C HIS A 198 5.27 4.57 -4.27
N VAL A 199 5.92 4.03 -3.23
CA VAL A 199 6.20 4.78 -1.99
C VAL A 199 7.10 5.99 -2.25
N LEU A 200 8.15 5.84 -3.06
CA LEU A 200 9.03 6.96 -3.41
C LEU A 200 8.28 8.04 -4.21
N PHE A 201 7.44 7.62 -5.14
CA PHE A 201 6.58 8.49 -5.91
C PHE A 201 5.57 9.23 -5.02
N GLU A 202 5.02 8.55 -4.02
CA GLU A 202 4.09 9.12 -3.05
C GLU A 202 4.75 10.22 -2.20
N PHE A 203 5.99 9.99 -1.75
CA PHE A 203 6.79 11.05 -1.10
C PHE A 203 6.96 12.26 -2.01
N TYR A 204 7.30 12.04 -3.28
CA TYR A 204 7.52 13.12 -4.24
C TYR A 204 6.24 13.92 -4.54
N ILE A 205 5.13 13.25 -4.86
CA ILE A 205 3.85 13.92 -5.13
C ILE A 205 3.36 14.68 -3.89
N THR A 206 3.43 14.07 -2.71
CA THR A 206 2.99 14.75 -1.48
C THR A 206 3.87 15.95 -1.16
N ASN A 207 5.18 15.87 -1.47
CA ASN A 207 6.09 17.00 -1.36
C ASN A 207 5.74 18.14 -2.30
N LEU A 208 5.42 17.84 -3.56
CA LEU A 208 4.98 18.84 -4.53
C LEU A 208 3.67 19.49 -4.06
N PHE A 209 2.71 18.68 -3.60
CA PHE A 209 1.41 19.15 -3.11
C PHE A 209 1.54 20.10 -1.90
N LEU A 210 2.49 19.86 -0.99
CA LEU A 210 2.74 20.68 0.20
C LEU A 210 3.85 21.74 0.01
N GLY A 211 4.12 22.14 -1.23
CA GLY A 211 5.02 23.25 -1.53
C GLY A 211 6.49 22.98 -1.21
N GLY A 212 6.94 21.73 -1.29
CA GLY A 212 8.34 21.33 -1.13
C GLY A 212 8.77 20.99 0.30
N ASN A 213 7.84 20.96 1.26
CA ASN A 213 8.16 20.83 2.68
C ASN A 213 7.95 19.41 3.25
N PHE A 214 7.43 18.46 2.48
CA PHE A 214 7.02 17.15 2.99
C PHE A 214 8.20 16.20 3.25
N ILE A 215 9.25 16.22 2.43
CA ILE A 215 10.36 15.25 2.55
C ILE A 215 11.00 15.32 3.94
N ALA A 216 11.32 16.52 4.40
CA ALA A 216 11.91 16.76 5.71
C ALA A 216 10.89 16.91 6.85
N TYR A 217 9.59 16.90 6.53
CA TYR A 217 8.52 17.27 7.45
C TYR A 217 8.54 16.49 8.77
N GLY A 218 8.56 15.15 8.71
CA GLY A 218 8.51 14.34 9.93
C GLY A 218 9.78 14.48 10.78
N TRP A 219 10.96 14.54 10.15
CA TRP A 219 12.21 14.78 10.87
C TRP A 219 12.23 16.15 11.54
N GLN A 220 11.87 17.20 10.80
CA GLN A 220 11.79 18.56 11.35
C GLN A 220 10.76 18.62 12.48
N ALA A 221 9.62 17.95 12.38
CA ALA A 221 8.60 17.93 13.43
C ALA A 221 9.06 17.19 14.70
N MET A 222 9.86 16.13 14.58
CA MET A 222 10.35 15.34 15.72
C MET A 222 11.54 15.99 16.43
N PHE A 223 12.40 16.69 15.68
CA PHE A 223 13.62 17.31 16.21
C PHE A 223 13.48 18.81 16.46
N PHE A 224 12.29 19.38 16.27
CA PHE A 224 12.03 20.78 16.60
C PHE A 224 12.18 20.99 18.12
N ASP A 225 13.14 21.82 18.49
CA ASP A 225 13.50 22.12 19.87
C ASP A 225 12.70 23.29 20.48
N GLY A 226 11.90 23.98 19.66
CA GLY A 226 11.14 25.15 20.09
C GLY A 226 11.98 26.42 20.22
N SER A 227 13.18 26.45 19.63
CA SER A 227 13.99 27.66 19.55
C SER A 227 13.24 28.78 18.83
N ALA A 228 13.41 30.02 19.32
CA ALA A 228 12.66 31.17 18.83
C ALA A 228 13.03 31.55 17.38
N ASP A 229 14.24 31.22 16.94
CA ASP A 229 14.74 31.55 15.61
C ASP A 229 14.31 30.54 14.53
N GLU A 230 13.81 29.36 14.91
CA GLU A 230 13.38 28.34 13.96
C GLU A 230 11.87 28.37 13.70
N ILE A 231 11.51 28.41 12.40
CA ILE A 231 10.11 28.33 11.98
C ILE A 231 9.57 26.94 12.30
N ASN A 232 8.55 26.87 13.15
CA ASN A 232 7.87 25.62 13.42
C ASN A 232 7.34 25.00 12.10
N PRO A 233 7.87 23.81 11.69
CA PRO A 233 7.58 23.21 10.38
C PRO A 233 6.10 22.84 10.25
N LEU A 234 5.44 22.53 11.36
CA LEU A 234 4.01 22.21 11.40
C LEU A 234 3.17 23.44 11.08
N THR A 235 3.55 24.61 11.62
CA THR A 235 2.84 25.88 11.41
C THR A 235 3.09 26.44 10.02
N ARG A 236 4.28 26.19 9.44
CA ARG A 236 4.61 26.58 8.06
C ARG A 236 3.76 25.85 7.03
N VAL A 237 3.61 24.53 7.18
CA VAL A 237 2.85 23.73 6.21
C VAL A 237 1.36 23.80 6.51
N PHE A 238 0.96 23.56 7.76
CA PHE A 238 -0.44 23.54 8.21
C PHE A 238 -0.71 24.65 9.24
N PRO A 239 -0.75 25.92 8.81
CA PRO A 239 -1.05 27.02 9.73
C PRO A 239 -2.46 26.85 10.30
N LYS A 240 -2.56 27.01 11.61
CA LYS A 240 -3.85 27.01 12.32
C LYS A 240 -4.56 28.34 12.18
N MET A 241 -3.83 29.38 11.79
CA MET A 241 -4.33 30.75 11.70
C MET A 241 -3.68 31.46 10.52
N THR A 242 -4.49 32.15 9.74
CA THR A 242 -4.07 32.77 8.48
C THR A 242 -4.78 34.10 8.28
N LYS A 243 -4.34 34.87 7.29
CA LYS A 243 -4.97 36.12 6.86
C LYS A 243 -5.81 35.92 5.60
N CYS A 244 -6.86 36.72 5.48
CA CYS A 244 -7.73 36.77 4.32
C CYS A 244 -8.18 38.21 4.06
N ASN A 245 -8.00 38.67 2.82
CA ASN A 245 -8.46 39.98 2.39
C ASN A 245 -9.83 39.84 1.73
N PHE A 246 -10.88 40.33 2.37
CA PHE A 246 -12.23 40.35 1.82
C PHE A 246 -12.47 41.70 1.12
N ASN A 247 -12.64 41.66 -0.20
CA ASN A 247 -12.91 42.85 -1.01
C ASN A 247 -14.42 43.10 -1.07
N HIS A 248 -14.89 44.11 -0.35
CA HIS A 248 -16.27 44.53 -0.34
C HIS A 248 -16.47 45.72 -1.29
N TYR A 249 -17.49 45.65 -2.15
CA TYR A 249 -17.80 46.70 -3.12
C TYR A 249 -19.05 47.46 -2.66
N GLY A 250 -18.91 48.76 -2.41
CA GLY A 250 -20.04 49.62 -2.06
C GLY A 250 -20.93 49.93 -3.27
N SER A 251 -22.11 50.51 -3.02
CA SER A 251 -23.07 50.90 -4.08
C SER A 251 -22.49 51.89 -5.10
N SER A 252 -21.48 52.66 -4.71
CA SER A 252 -20.75 53.60 -5.58
C SER A 252 -19.62 52.94 -6.40
N GLY A 253 -19.35 51.64 -6.19
CA GLY A 253 -18.24 50.92 -6.83
C GLY A 253 -16.89 51.01 -6.11
N ASP A 254 -16.79 51.79 -5.03
CA ASP A 254 -15.58 51.88 -4.22
C ASP A 254 -15.26 50.54 -3.51
N VAL A 255 -13.97 50.18 -3.54
CA VAL A 255 -13.46 48.94 -2.93
C VAL A 255 -13.04 49.20 -1.49
N GLN A 256 -13.69 48.51 -0.56
CA GLN A 256 -13.30 48.46 0.85
C GLN A 256 -12.69 47.09 1.14
N ILE A 257 -11.40 47.06 1.47
CA ILE A 257 -10.69 45.82 1.79
C ILE A 257 -10.73 45.60 3.30
N TYR A 258 -11.38 44.51 3.72
CA TYR A 258 -11.36 44.07 5.10
C TYR A 258 -10.26 43.02 5.29
N ASP A 259 -9.26 43.35 6.09
CA ASP A 259 -8.18 42.45 6.50
C ASP A 259 -8.65 41.63 7.71
N ASN A 260 -8.97 40.36 7.46
CA ASN A 260 -9.47 39.44 8.48
C ASN A 260 -8.41 38.40 8.81
N TYR A 261 -8.36 37.98 10.09
CA TYR A 261 -7.61 36.80 10.49
C TYR A 261 -8.58 35.64 10.71
N CYS A 262 -8.21 34.46 10.26
CA CYS A 262 -9.05 33.27 10.24
C CYS A 262 -8.38 32.12 10.96
N LEU A 263 -9.16 31.42 11.79
CA LEU A 263 -8.79 30.14 12.39
C LEU A 263 -9.12 29.03 11.40
N LEU A 264 -8.21 28.07 11.22
CA LEU A 264 -8.36 26.90 10.34
C LEU A 264 -8.32 25.61 11.18
N PRO A 265 -9.41 25.25 11.87
CA PRO A 265 -9.48 24.00 12.63
C PRO A 265 -9.21 22.75 11.77
N LEU A 266 -9.57 22.77 10.48
CA LEU A 266 -9.32 21.66 9.56
C LEU A 266 -7.82 21.34 9.46
N ASN A 267 -6.95 22.35 9.56
CA ASN A 267 -5.50 22.14 9.48
C ASN A 267 -4.94 21.44 10.71
N ILE A 268 -5.61 21.47 11.88
CA ILE A 268 -5.21 20.65 13.04
C ILE A 268 -5.35 19.16 12.69
N ILE A 269 -6.42 18.78 12.01
CA ILE A 269 -6.66 17.40 11.58
C ILE A 269 -5.63 17.01 10.50
N ASN A 270 -5.44 17.87 9.49
CA ASN A 270 -4.48 17.63 8.41
C ASN A 270 -3.04 17.48 8.94
N GLU A 271 -2.61 18.36 9.86
CA GLU A 271 -1.30 18.30 10.51
C GLU A 271 -1.04 16.89 11.08
N LYS A 272 -2.01 16.32 11.83
CA LYS A 272 -1.86 15.00 12.45
C LYS A 272 -1.90 13.86 11.44
N ILE A 273 -2.77 13.94 10.44
CA ILE A 273 -2.85 12.94 9.37
C ILE A 273 -1.52 12.88 8.62
N TYR A 274 -0.97 14.02 8.20
CA TYR A 274 0.25 14.05 7.37
C TYR A 274 1.52 13.70 8.16
N ILE A 275 1.60 13.99 9.46
CA ILE A 275 2.70 13.47 10.30
C ILE A 275 2.62 11.95 10.39
N ALA A 276 1.45 11.40 10.72
CA ALA A 276 1.26 9.95 10.81
C ALA A 276 1.54 9.26 9.46
N PHE A 277 1.07 9.87 8.37
CA PHE A 277 1.29 9.37 7.02
C PHE A 277 2.78 9.38 6.65
N TRP A 278 3.51 10.45 6.96
CA TRP A 278 4.96 10.52 6.72
C TRP A 278 5.72 9.40 7.43
N ILE A 279 5.45 9.18 8.73
CA ILE A 279 6.10 8.12 9.52
C ILE A 279 5.77 6.75 8.91
N TRP A 280 4.51 6.56 8.52
CA TRP A 280 4.06 5.32 7.88
C TRP A 280 4.73 5.07 6.53
N LEU A 281 4.90 6.10 5.70
CA LEU A 281 5.60 5.98 4.41
C LEU A 281 7.07 5.62 4.58
N VAL A 282 7.77 6.18 5.58
CA VAL A 282 9.16 5.78 5.90
C VAL A 282 9.21 4.30 6.28
N PHE A 283 8.32 3.84 7.16
CA PHE A 283 8.21 2.44 7.53
C PHE A 283 7.94 1.54 6.31
N LEU A 284 6.98 1.90 5.45
CA LEU A 284 6.68 1.15 4.23
C LEU A 284 7.87 1.12 3.26
N ALA A 285 8.62 2.20 3.12
CA ALA A 285 9.81 2.26 2.27
C ALA A 285 10.85 1.24 2.74
N ILE A 286 11.13 1.19 4.04
CA ILE A 286 12.08 0.23 4.64
C ILE A 286 11.59 -1.21 4.42
N VAL A 287 10.34 -1.51 4.75
CA VAL A 287 9.79 -2.87 4.59
C VAL A 287 9.79 -3.32 3.13
N SER A 288 9.47 -2.42 2.20
CA SER A 288 9.45 -2.72 0.76
C SER A 288 10.85 -2.94 0.22
N PHE A 289 11.83 -2.12 0.65
CA PHE A 289 13.23 -2.29 0.30
C PHE A 289 13.78 -3.63 0.82
N LEU A 290 13.52 -3.96 2.08
CA LEU A 290 13.91 -5.26 2.67
C LEU A 290 13.24 -6.44 1.93
N THR A 291 12.00 -6.28 1.47
CA THR A 291 11.30 -7.30 0.69
C THR A 291 11.99 -7.54 -0.66
N ILE A 292 12.46 -6.49 -1.32
CA ILE A 292 13.22 -6.59 -2.57
C ILE A 292 14.57 -7.30 -2.32
N ILE A 293 15.30 -6.91 -1.27
CA ILE A 293 16.56 -7.58 -0.90
C ILE A 293 16.32 -9.07 -0.59
N TYR A 294 15.26 -9.37 0.16
CA TYR A 294 14.86 -10.75 0.43
C TYR A 294 14.59 -11.52 -0.88
N ARG A 295 13.90 -10.92 -1.85
CA ARG A 295 13.61 -11.57 -3.13
C ARG A 295 14.87 -11.78 -3.98
N LEU A 296 15.75 -10.77 -4.04
CA LEU A 296 17.04 -10.84 -4.72
C LEU A 296 17.94 -11.92 -4.09
N SER A 297 17.97 -12.02 -2.76
CA SER A 297 18.75 -13.07 -2.10
C SER A 297 18.23 -14.48 -2.45
N CYS A 298 16.91 -14.67 -2.56
CA CYS A 298 16.35 -15.93 -3.04
C CYS A 298 16.70 -16.24 -4.51
N PHE A 299 16.86 -15.22 -5.34
CA PHE A 299 17.21 -15.39 -6.75
C PHE A 299 18.68 -15.81 -6.92
N TYR A 300 19.61 -15.15 -6.23
CA TYR A 300 21.05 -15.41 -6.36
C TYR A 300 21.57 -16.56 -5.51
N TYR A 301 20.95 -16.86 -4.35
CA TYR A 301 21.47 -17.85 -3.39
C TYR A 301 20.57 -19.09 -3.28
N PRO A 302 20.96 -20.23 -3.90
CA PRO A 302 20.27 -21.51 -3.73
C PRO A 302 20.06 -21.97 -2.26
N PRO A 303 21.02 -21.75 -1.32
CA PRO A 303 20.81 -22.12 0.09
C PRO A 303 19.64 -21.37 0.75
N ALA A 304 19.35 -20.14 0.33
CA ALA A 304 18.19 -19.38 0.82
C ALA A 304 16.88 -20.06 0.37
N ARG A 305 16.81 -20.52 -0.88
CA ARG A 305 15.67 -21.27 -1.44
C ARG A 305 15.41 -22.57 -0.68
N TYR A 306 16.47 -23.33 -0.40
CA TYR A 306 16.38 -24.54 0.43
C TYR A 306 15.81 -24.25 1.81
N ARG A 307 16.40 -23.29 2.55
CA ARG A 307 15.96 -22.96 3.92
C ARG A 307 14.49 -22.56 3.96
N LEU A 308 14.05 -21.72 3.02
CA LEU A 308 12.68 -21.24 2.97
C LEU A 308 11.69 -22.35 2.62
N LEU A 309 12.02 -23.21 1.66
CA LEU A 309 11.17 -24.34 1.31
C LEU A 309 11.10 -25.32 2.49
N GLN A 310 12.22 -25.66 3.13
CA GLN A 310 12.27 -26.54 4.31
C GLN A 310 11.47 -25.99 5.50
N ILE A 311 11.45 -24.67 5.72
CA ILE A 311 10.64 -24.04 6.78
C ILE A 311 9.14 -24.25 6.53
N VAL A 312 8.73 -24.22 5.27
CA VAL A 312 7.33 -24.43 4.86
C VAL A 312 6.99 -25.93 4.83
N SER A 313 7.94 -26.78 4.41
CA SER A 313 7.82 -28.22 4.31
C SER A 313 8.57 -28.96 5.43
N ARG A 314 8.33 -28.58 6.69
CA ARG A 314 9.08 -29.12 7.86
C ARG A 314 9.07 -30.65 7.99
N ARG A 315 8.03 -31.30 7.46
CA ARG A 315 7.87 -32.76 7.48
C ARG A 315 8.58 -33.49 6.34
N SER A 316 9.02 -32.77 5.31
CA SER A 316 9.75 -33.35 4.18
C SER A 316 11.18 -33.70 4.57
N ARG A 317 11.70 -34.79 3.99
CA ARG A 317 13.10 -35.17 4.13
C ARG A 317 13.99 -34.07 3.53
N PRO A 318 15.06 -33.65 4.24
CA PRO A 318 15.95 -32.58 3.75
C PRO A 318 16.54 -32.87 2.36
N GLN A 319 16.91 -34.13 2.08
CA GLN A 319 17.50 -34.54 0.81
C GLN A 319 16.56 -34.27 -0.38
N VAL A 320 15.29 -34.66 -0.25
CA VAL A 320 14.25 -34.40 -1.26
C VAL A 320 14.15 -32.91 -1.59
N VAL A 321 14.24 -32.03 -0.59
CA VAL A 321 14.14 -30.58 -0.80
C VAL A 321 15.40 -30.04 -1.49
N ILE A 322 16.59 -30.56 -1.16
CA ILE A 322 17.85 -30.20 -1.82
C ILE A 322 17.79 -30.59 -3.31
N ASP A 323 17.38 -31.82 -3.60
CA ASP A 323 17.31 -32.36 -4.96
C ASP A 323 16.33 -31.53 -5.82
N LEU A 324 15.16 -31.19 -5.27
CA LEU A 324 14.18 -30.33 -5.93
C LEU A 324 14.73 -28.91 -6.19
N VAL A 325 15.41 -28.29 -5.23
CA VAL A 325 15.96 -26.93 -5.40
C VAL A 325 17.04 -26.89 -6.50
N ASN A 326 17.77 -27.98 -6.69
CA ASN A 326 18.79 -28.10 -7.73
C ASN A 326 18.20 -28.38 -9.12
N GLN A 327 17.09 -29.12 -9.21
CA GLN A 327 16.48 -29.50 -10.49
C GLN A 327 15.42 -28.50 -11.01
N LEU A 328 14.90 -27.63 -10.15
CA LEU A 328 13.83 -26.69 -10.47
C LEU A 328 14.34 -25.29 -10.79
N THR A 329 13.67 -24.61 -11.73
CA THR A 329 13.92 -23.19 -11.99
C THR A 329 13.42 -22.31 -10.83
N TYR A 330 13.83 -21.04 -10.81
CA TYR A 330 13.39 -20.10 -9.77
C TYR A 330 11.86 -19.97 -9.71
N GLY A 331 11.20 -19.87 -10.86
CA GLY A 331 9.75 -19.75 -10.94
C GLY A 331 9.02 -21.00 -10.42
N ASP A 332 9.53 -22.18 -10.75
CA ASP A 332 8.97 -23.45 -10.27
C ASP A 332 9.07 -23.54 -8.74
N TRP A 333 10.25 -23.23 -8.19
CA TRP A 333 10.47 -23.18 -6.74
C TRP A 333 9.55 -22.15 -6.07
N PHE A 334 9.37 -20.98 -6.68
CA PHE A 334 8.53 -19.93 -6.11
C PHE A 334 7.05 -20.35 -6.03
N VAL A 335 6.54 -21.04 -7.05
CA VAL A 335 5.18 -21.58 -7.04
C VAL A 335 5.03 -22.68 -5.99
N LEU A 336 6.01 -23.58 -5.85
CA LEU A 336 6.02 -24.59 -4.78
C LEU A 336 6.04 -23.97 -3.39
N TYR A 337 6.88 -22.95 -3.18
CA TYR A 337 6.91 -22.19 -1.94
C TYR A 337 5.56 -21.55 -1.63
N LEU A 338 4.90 -20.96 -2.64
CA LEU A 338 3.58 -20.34 -2.49
C LEU A 338 2.47 -21.38 -2.22
N LEU A 339 2.52 -22.54 -2.87
CA LEU A 339 1.61 -23.66 -2.60
C LEU A 339 1.78 -24.15 -1.16
N GLY A 340 3.02 -24.28 -0.69
CA GLY A 340 3.30 -24.72 0.67
C GLY A 340 2.76 -23.80 1.77
N GLN A 341 2.62 -22.49 1.49
CA GLN A 341 1.96 -21.56 2.43
C GLN A 341 0.44 -21.78 2.53
N ASN A 342 -0.15 -22.42 1.53
CA ASN A 342 -1.60 -22.60 1.40
C ASN A 342 -2.07 -24.04 1.73
N ILE A 343 -1.16 -25.01 1.74
CA ILE A 343 -1.44 -26.44 1.94
C ILE A 343 -0.94 -26.88 3.33
N GLN A 344 -1.54 -27.94 3.90
CA GLN A 344 -1.04 -28.54 5.15
C GLN A 344 0.32 -29.23 4.95
N GLN A 345 1.17 -29.18 5.98
CA GLN A 345 2.56 -29.65 5.92
C GLN A 345 2.73 -31.13 5.56
N SER A 346 1.83 -32.01 6.01
CA SER A 346 1.87 -33.44 5.66
C SER A 346 1.63 -33.67 4.17
N HIS A 347 0.60 -33.04 3.62
CA HIS A 347 0.25 -33.18 2.21
C HIS A 347 1.29 -32.56 1.29
N LEU A 348 1.88 -31.44 1.70
CA LEU A 348 3.01 -30.87 0.99
C LEU A 348 4.19 -31.85 0.95
N ALA A 349 4.48 -32.56 2.04
CA ALA A 349 5.55 -33.55 2.06
C ALA A 349 5.30 -34.71 1.10
N ASP A 350 4.08 -35.27 1.09
CA ASP A 350 3.67 -36.32 0.15
C ASP A 350 3.87 -35.85 -1.32
N ILE A 351 3.46 -34.60 -1.62
CA ILE A 351 3.57 -34.02 -2.97
C ILE A 351 5.04 -33.81 -3.37
N LEU A 352 5.88 -33.32 -2.47
CA LEU A 352 7.30 -33.08 -2.77
C LEU A 352 8.06 -34.38 -3.01
N GLU A 353 7.75 -35.45 -2.25
CA GLU A 353 8.35 -36.78 -2.48
C GLU A 353 7.89 -37.39 -3.81
N LEU A 354 6.60 -37.28 -4.14
CA LEU A 354 6.10 -37.72 -5.46
C LEU A 354 6.71 -36.92 -6.61
N LEU A 355 6.90 -35.61 -6.42
CA LEU A 355 7.51 -34.75 -7.42
C LEU A 355 8.99 -35.08 -7.64
N SER A 356 9.77 -35.33 -6.58
CA SER A 356 11.18 -35.70 -6.73
C SER A 356 11.33 -37.03 -7.46
N LEU A 357 10.53 -38.04 -7.10
CA LEU A 357 10.54 -39.34 -7.78
C LEU A 357 10.19 -39.24 -9.26
N GLN A 358 9.17 -38.44 -9.60
CA GLN A 358 8.78 -38.25 -11.01
C GLN A 358 9.89 -37.57 -11.82
N LEU A 359 10.53 -36.54 -11.26
CA LEU A 359 11.61 -35.84 -11.94
C LEU A 359 12.87 -36.71 -12.11
N GLU A 360 13.19 -37.56 -11.14
CA GLU A 360 14.26 -38.55 -11.26
C GLU A 360 13.96 -39.57 -12.36
N GLN A 361 12.72 -40.05 -12.43
CA GLN A 361 12.29 -40.99 -13.46
C GLN A 361 12.33 -40.36 -14.87
N ASP A 362 11.88 -39.12 -15.01
CA ASP A 362 11.92 -38.39 -16.28
C ASP A 362 13.38 -38.17 -16.74
N ALA A 363 14.28 -37.81 -15.83
CA ALA A 363 15.71 -37.66 -16.12
C ALA A 363 16.37 -38.98 -16.53
N PHE A 364 16.01 -40.10 -15.88
CA PHE A 364 16.48 -41.43 -16.26
C PHE A 364 16.01 -41.83 -17.67
N ASN A 365 14.74 -41.56 -17.99
CA ASN A 365 14.17 -41.85 -19.31
C ASN A 365 14.84 -41.03 -20.42
N GLU A 366 15.09 -39.73 -20.19
CA GLU A 366 15.81 -38.87 -21.14
C GLU A 366 17.23 -39.35 -21.41
N ASN A 367 17.97 -39.75 -20.36
CA ASN A 367 19.32 -40.30 -20.51
C ASN A 367 19.31 -41.60 -21.33
N THR A 368 18.38 -42.51 -21.02
CA THR A 368 18.24 -43.78 -21.75
C THR A 368 17.91 -43.54 -23.24
N GLU A 369 17.01 -42.60 -23.54
CA GLU A 369 16.69 -42.23 -24.92
C GLU A 369 17.90 -41.64 -25.66
N ASN A 370 18.69 -40.80 -25.00
CA ASN A 370 19.88 -40.19 -25.59
C ASN A 370 20.97 -41.24 -25.86
N GLU A 371 21.17 -42.20 -24.96
CA GLU A 371 22.07 -43.33 -25.18
C GLU A 371 21.61 -44.21 -26.35
N MET A 372 20.32 -44.54 -26.43
CA MET A 372 19.77 -45.29 -27.57
C MET A 372 19.92 -44.55 -28.89
N LYS A 373 19.72 -43.23 -28.91
CA LYS A 373 19.96 -42.39 -30.10
C LYS A 373 21.43 -42.39 -30.50
N ALA A 374 22.36 -42.24 -29.55
CA ALA A 374 23.80 -42.26 -29.82
C ALA A 374 24.24 -43.60 -30.45
N ILE A 375 23.81 -44.73 -29.87
CA ILE A 375 24.11 -46.08 -30.39
C ILE A 375 23.54 -46.26 -31.81
N SER A 376 22.33 -45.73 -32.08
CA SER A 376 21.73 -45.83 -33.41
C SER A 376 22.45 -45.03 -34.50
N VAL A 377 23.11 -43.93 -34.12
CA VAL A 377 23.91 -43.09 -35.04
C VAL A 377 25.24 -43.77 -35.36
N ASP A 378 25.91 -44.34 -34.36
CA ASP A 378 27.16 -45.09 -34.57
C ASP A 378 26.96 -46.39 -35.37
N SER A 379 25.77 -47.01 -35.32
CA SER A 379 25.47 -48.19 -36.15
C SER A 379 25.23 -47.89 -37.64
N LYS A 380 25.09 -46.61 -38.02
CA LYS A 380 24.82 -46.15 -39.38
C LYS A 380 26.02 -45.46 -40.04
N ALA A 381 27.09 -45.19 -39.29
CA ALA A 381 28.40 -44.78 -39.79
C ALA A 381 29.24 -46.02 -40.07
#